data_AF-R7I025-F1
#
_entry.id   AF-R7I025-F1
#
_cell.length_a   1.000
_cell.length_b   1.000
_cell.length_c   1.000
_cell.angle_alpha   90.00
_cell.angle_beta   90.00
_cell.angle_gamma   90.00
#
_symmetry.space_group_name_H-M   'P 1'
#
loop_
_entity.id
_entity.type
_entity.pdbx_description
1 polymer ?
#
loop_
_entity_poly.entity_id
_entity_poly.type
_entity_poly.pdbx_seq_one_letter_code
_entity_poly.pdbx_strand_id
1 'polypeptide(L)'
;MMNGNYYHRTHKNHNPNMQGKVDHEDNPANLFSIQNTDREIKWVYSAEVSDKSHIGYHQVIYALANHLLIYSVVKIKEWLDKDKTFNSLLKEDNLGRKYIIYSDYKKWAIANSKKLRLTTRQIKEIKEWILNL
;
A
#
# COMPACT_ATOMS: atom_id res chain seq x y z
N MET A 1 11.31 23.32 17.53
CA MET A 1 9.96 23.63 17.01
C MET A 1 9.98 23.43 15.51
N MET A 2 9.60 22.25 15.01
CA MET A 2 9.50 21.99 13.57
C MET A 2 8.02 22.12 13.16
N ASN A 3 7.66 23.28 12.62
CA ASN A 3 6.43 23.45 11.86
C ASN A 3 6.61 22.79 10.49
N GLY A 4 6.43 21.47 10.44
CA GLY A 4 6.24 20.76 9.18
C GLY A 4 4.78 20.89 8.76
N ASN A 5 4.48 21.84 7.87
CA ASN A 5 3.15 21.99 7.27
C ASN A 5 2.80 20.74 6.46
N TYR A 6 2.19 19.76 7.12
CA TYR A 6 1.60 18.57 6.51
C TYR A 6 0.34 18.98 5.73
N TYR A 7 0.46 19.11 4.41
CA TYR A 7 -0.71 19.37 3.56
C TYR A 7 -1.55 18.09 3.41
N HIS A 8 -2.79 18.13 3.92
CA HIS A 8 -3.84 17.19 3.53
C HIS A 8 -4.31 17.54 2.11
N ARG A 9 -3.92 16.73 1.11
CA ARG A 9 -4.50 16.81 -0.23
C ARG A 9 -5.94 16.31 -0.17
N THR A 10 -6.91 17.22 -0.11
CA THR A 10 -8.28 16.95 -0.52
C THR A 10 -8.44 17.45 -1.96
N HIS A 11 -9.20 16.74 -2.79
CA HIS A 11 -9.43 17.02 -4.22
C HIS A 11 -9.92 18.45 -4.55
N LYS A 12 -10.17 19.31 -3.55
CA LYS A 12 -10.73 20.65 -3.74
C LYS A 12 -9.71 21.74 -4.06
N ASN A 13 -8.40 21.51 -3.85
CA ASN A 13 -7.37 22.52 -4.08
C ASN A 13 -6.24 22.02 -5.00
N HIS A 14 -6.58 21.62 -6.23
CA HIS A 14 -5.55 21.31 -7.24
C HIS A 14 -5.01 22.62 -7.82
N ASN A 15 -3.97 23.17 -7.20
CA ASN A 15 -3.18 24.25 -7.78
C ASN A 15 -1.86 23.63 -8.32
N PRO A 16 -1.66 23.54 -9.64
CA PRO A 16 -0.53 22.80 -10.23
C PRO A 16 0.85 23.37 -9.87
N ASN A 17 0.92 24.61 -9.38
CA ASN A 17 2.17 25.30 -9.03
C ASN A 17 2.60 25.18 -7.56
N MET A 18 1.88 24.42 -6.71
CA MET A 18 2.28 24.16 -5.32
C MET A 18 2.61 22.68 -5.10
N GLN A 19 3.54 22.14 -5.90
CA GLN A 19 4.22 20.91 -5.53
C GLN A 19 5.16 21.22 -4.36
N GLY A 20 4.64 21.17 -3.12
CA GLY A 20 5.50 20.95 -1.97
C GLY A 20 6.39 19.75 -2.27
N LYS A 21 7.69 19.84 -1.99
CA LYS A 21 8.67 18.77 -2.22
C LYS A 21 8.14 17.48 -1.58
N VAL A 22 7.53 16.60 -2.36
CA VAL A 22 7.27 15.24 -1.93
C VAL A 22 8.64 14.59 -1.97
N ASP A 23 9.11 14.14 -0.83
CA ASP A 23 10.35 13.38 -0.77
C ASP A 23 10.23 12.23 -1.78
N HIS A 24 11.29 12.02 -2.57
CA HIS A 24 11.27 10.98 -3.60
C HIS A 24 10.97 9.62 -2.96
N GLU A 25 11.36 9.40 -1.71
CA GLU A 25 11.08 8.17 -0.98
C GLU A 25 9.63 8.06 -0.45
N ASP A 26 8.91 9.17 -0.35
CA ASP A 26 7.52 9.20 0.14
C ASP A 26 6.50 8.96 -0.97
N ASN A 27 6.89 9.07 -2.25
CA ASN A 27 6.01 8.78 -3.37
C ASN A 27 5.81 7.25 -3.56
N PRO A 28 4.59 6.71 -3.44
CA PRO A 28 4.32 5.29 -3.63
C PRO A 28 4.76 4.76 -4.99
N ALA A 29 4.73 5.57 -6.05
CA ALA A 29 5.18 5.15 -7.39
C ALA A 29 6.65 4.70 -7.40
N ASN A 30 7.48 5.23 -6.49
CA ASN A 30 8.89 4.88 -6.40
C ASN A 30 9.11 3.52 -5.71
N LEU A 31 8.09 2.94 -5.06
CA LEU A 31 8.16 1.57 -4.54
C LEU A 31 8.35 0.53 -5.65
N PHE A 32 7.89 0.80 -6.88
CA PHE A 32 8.18 -0.05 -8.03
C PHE A 32 9.67 -0.12 -8.35
N SER A 33 10.39 1.00 -8.25
CA SER A 33 11.84 0.99 -8.47
C SER A 33 12.58 0.18 -7.40
N ILE A 34 12.04 0.11 -6.18
CA ILE A 34 12.59 -0.67 -5.06
C ILE A 34 12.39 -2.18 -5.26
N GLN A 35 11.38 -2.60 -6.05
CA GLN A 35 11.19 -4.01 -6.42
C GLN A 35 12.43 -4.62 -7.10
N ASN A 36 13.22 -3.81 -7.81
CA ASN A 36 14.42 -4.27 -8.50
C ASN A 36 15.65 -4.39 -7.58
N THR A 37 15.44 -4.41 -6.26
CA THR A 37 16.49 -4.59 -5.27
C THR A 37 16.36 -5.96 -4.60
N ASP A 38 17.49 -6.51 -4.15
CA ASP A 38 17.56 -7.81 -3.45
C ASP A 38 16.77 -7.84 -2.12
N ARG A 39 16.22 -6.68 -1.71
CA ARG A 39 15.59 -6.44 -0.42
C ARG A 39 14.07 -6.64 -0.43
N GLU A 40 13.44 -6.93 -1.57
CA GLU A 40 11.98 -7.06 -1.69
C GLU A 40 11.53 -8.39 -2.31
N ILE A 41 10.30 -8.80 -2.01
CA ILE A 41 9.64 -9.90 -2.73
C ILE A 41 9.27 -9.43 -4.14
N LYS A 42 9.49 -10.29 -5.14
CA LYS A 42 9.07 -10.00 -6.51
C LYS A 42 7.57 -9.66 -6.54
N TRP A 43 7.22 -8.52 -7.13
CA TRP A 43 5.81 -8.15 -7.20
C TRP A 43 5.08 -9.13 -8.11
N VAL A 44 3.90 -9.52 -7.66
CA VAL A 44 3.01 -10.43 -8.38
C VAL A 44 1.97 -9.58 -9.11
N TYR A 45 1.82 -9.71 -10.42
CA TYR A 45 0.80 -8.96 -11.16
C TYR A 45 -0.58 -9.60 -10.96
N SER A 46 -1.66 -8.81 -11.09
CA SER A 46 -3.03 -9.28 -10.85
C SER A 46 -3.43 -10.49 -11.71
N ALA A 47 -2.97 -10.54 -12.97
CA ALA A 47 -3.21 -11.67 -13.86
C ALA A 47 -2.55 -12.98 -13.37
N GLU A 48 -1.51 -12.89 -12.54
CA GLU A 48 -0.70 -14.01 -12.06
C GLU A 48 -0.92 -14.30 -10.56
N VAL A 49 -1.79 -13.53 -9.88
CA VAL A 49 -2.00 -13.67 -8.45
C VAL A 49 -2.86 -14.88 -8.14
N SER A 50 -2.36 -15.73 -7.24
CA SER A 50 -3.08 -16.86 -6.67
C SER A 50 -3.30 -16.63 -5.18
N ASP A 51 -4.27 -17.33 -4.58
CA ASP A 51 -4.51 -17.26 -3.12
C ASP A 51 -3.27 -17.62 -2.27
N LYS A 52 -2.28 -18.31 -2.85
CA LYS A 52 -1.02 -18.69 -2.20
C LYS A 52 0.14 -17.74 -2.51
N SER A 53 -0.07 -16.73 -3.35
CA SER A 53 1.01 -15.81 -3.76
C SER A 53 1.53 -15.01 -2.57
N HIS A 54 2.86 -14.86 -2.53
CA HIS A 54 3.55 -14.01 -1.56
C HIS A 54 3.52 -12.57 -2.04
N ILE A 55 2.91 -11.71 -1.25
CA ILE A 55 2.74 -10.29 -1.58
C ILE A 55 3.69 -9.49 -0.72
N GLY A 56 4.61 -8.78 -1.37
CA GLY A 56 5.59 -7.95 -0.68
C GLY A 56 4.95 -6.81 0.10
N TYR A 57 5.55 -6.40 1.20
CA TYR A 57 5.04 -5.30 2.03
C TYR A 57 4.94 -3.99 1.24
N HIS A 58 5.93 -3.70 0.38
CA HIS A 58 5.89 -2.52 -0.48
C HIS A 58 4.74 -2.57 -1.49
N GLN A 59 4.40 -3.75 -1.99
CA GLN A 59 3.28 -3.92 -2.91
C GLN A 59 1.94 -3.63 -2.23
N VAL A 60 1.79 -4.03 -0.96
CA VAL A 60 0.60 -3.69 -0.16
C VAL A 60 0.49 -2.18 0.05
N ILE A 61 1.59 -1.51 0.40
CA ILE A 61 1.60 -0.05 0.57
C ILE A 61 1.20 0.65 -0.72
N TYR A 62 1.78 0.22 -1.85
CA TYR A 62 1.45 0.76 -3.16
C TYR A 62 -0.04 0.59 -3.50
N ALA A 63 -0.60 -0.61 -3.31
CA ALA A 63 -2.01 -0.87 -3.56
C ALA A 63 -2.91 0.03 -2.71
N LEU A 64 -2.65 0.11 -1.41
CA LEU A 64 -3.41 0.97 -0.49
C LEU A 64 -3.28 2.45 -0.82
N ALA A 65 -2.10 2.91 -1.26
CA ALA A 65 -1.87 4.29 -1.65
C ALA A 65 -2.77 4.72 -2.80
N ASN A 66 -2.84 3.89 -3.84
CA ASN A 66 -3.69 4.14 -5.00
C ASN A 66 -5.18 4.08 -4.62
N HIS A 67 -5.57 3.14 -3.77
CA HIS A 67 -6.97 2.99 -3.39
C HIS A 67 -7.49 4.09 -2.46
N LEU A 68 -6.70 4.47 -1.46
CA LEU A 68 -7.06 5.50 -0.50
C LEU A 68 -6.79 6.91 -1.02
N LEU A 69 -6.17 7.03 -2.20
CA LEU A 69 -5.67 8.29 -2.78
C LEU A 69 -4.72 9.01 -1.80
N ILE A 70 -3.94 8.22 -1.06
CA ILE A 70 -2.92 8.69 -0.11
C ILE A 70 -1.56 8.50 -0.77
N TYR A 71 -1.01 9.57 -1.31
CA TYR A 71 0.27 9.56 -2.04
C TYR A 71 1.48 9.76 -1.10
N SER A 72 1.43 9.16 0.08
CA SER A 72 2.50 9.18 1.08
C SER A 72 2.71 7.79 1.64
N VAL A 73 3.87 7.20 1.32
CA VAL A 73 4.32 5.91 1.83
C VAL A 73 4.40 5.94 3.35
N VAL A 74 4.91 7.03 3.93
CA VAL A 74 5.08 7.16 5.39
C VAL A 74 3.73 7.07 6.09
N LYS A 75 2.71 7.79 5.62
CA LYS A 75 1.37 7.77 6.26
C LYS A 75 0.72 6.39 6.22
N ILE A 76 0.90 5.64 5.13
CA ILE A 76 0.35 4.30 5.01
C ILE A 76 1.10 3.33 5.90
N LYS A 77 2.44 3.42 5.94
CA LYS A 77 3.28 2.64 6.86
C LYS A 77 2.87 2.87 8.32
N GLU A 78 2.80 4.12 8.76
CA GLU A 78 2.38 4.46 10.12
C GLU A 78 0.99 3.94 10.47
N TRP A 79 0.07 3.93 9.49
CA TRP A 79 -1.27 3.40 9.68
C TRP A 79 -1.26 1.87 9.81
N LEU A 80 -0.53 1.18 8.94
CA LEU A 80 -0.37 -0.28 8.97
C LEU A 80 0.35 -0.75 10.24
N ASP A 81 1.41 -0.05 10.65
CA ASP A 81 2.20 -0.36 11.85
C ASP A 81 1.35 -0.26 13.13
N LYS A 82 0.31 0.59 13.14
CA LYS A 82 -0.66 0.69 14.24
C LYS A 82 -1.75 -0.38 14.19
N ASP A 83 -1.98 -1.02 13.04
CA ASP A 83 -2.98 -2.07 12.88
C ASP A 83 -2.41 -3.43 13.29
N LYS A 84 -2.69 -3.82 14.55
CA LYS A 84 -2.29 -5.12 15.11
C LYS A 84 -2.81 -6.30 14.29
N THR A 85 -3.98 -6.18 13.65
CA THR A 85 -4.56 -7.26 12.84
C THR A 85 -3.85 -7.42 11.51
N PHE A 86 -3.35 -6.32 10.94
CA PHE A 86 -2.51 -6.37 9.76
C PHE A 86 -1.13 -6.94 10.10
N ASN A 87 -0.51 -6.45 11.17
CA ASN A 87 0.82 -6.89 11.59
C ASN A 87 0.90 -8.39 11.90
N SER A 88 -0.19 -9.00 12.40
CA SER A 88 -0.24 -10.45 12.61
C SER A 88 -0.19 -11.29 11.33
N LEU A 89 -0.40 -10.67 10.16
CA LEU A 89 -0.35 -11.35 8.85
C LEU A 89 1.04 -11.30 8.21
N LEU A 90 1.90 -10.37 8.68
CA LEU A 90 3.25 -10.21 8.17
C LEU A 90 4.08 -11.43 8.53
N LYS A 91 4.70 -11.99 7.50
CA LYS A 91 5.68 -13.06 7.58
C LYS A 91 7.01 -12.52 7.07
N GLU A 92 8.07 -13.16 7.51
CA GLU A 92 9.43 -12.87 7.07
C GLU A 92 10.00 -14.13 6.41
N ASP A 93 10.69 -13.97 5.29
CA ASP A 93 11.41 -15.07 4.66
C ASP A 93 12.83 -15.21 5.22
N ASN A 94 13.57 -16.21 4.76
CA ASN A 94 14.93 -16.47 5.24
C ASN A 94 15.93 -15.35 4.90
N LEU A 95 15.54 -14.37 4.08
CA LEU A 95 16.35 -13.22 3.68
C LEU A 95 15.93 -11.94 4.41
N GLY A 96 14.98 -12.01 5.35
CA GLY A 96 14.49 -10.85 6.09
C GLY A 96 13.42 -10.03 5.35
N ARG A 97 12.89 -10.53 4.23
CA ARG A 97 11.92 -9.81 3.40
C ARG A 97 10.52 -10.04 3.94
N LYS A 98 9.78 -8.94 4.14
CA LYS A 98 8.42 -8.97 4.70
C LYS A 98 7.38 -9.22 3.62
N TYR A 99 6.49 -10.17 3.86
CA TYR A 99 5.44 -10.55 2.94
C TYR A 99 4.16 -10.98 3.64
N ILE A 100 3.07 -11.05 2.88
CA ILE A 100 1.77 -11.56 3.32
C ILE A 100 1.26 -12.56 2.28
N ILE A 101 0.54 -13.59 2.72
CA ILE A 101 -0.15 -14.51 1.79
C ILE A 101 -1.40 -13.82 1.26
N TYR A 102 -1.60 -13.84 -0.07
CA TYR A 102 -2.71 -13.13 -0.71
C TYR A 102 -4.08 -13.48 -0.10
N SER A 103 -4.35 -14.76 0.20
CA SER A 103 -5.61 -15.18 0.83
C SER A 103 -5.87 -14.49 2.18
N ASP A 104 -4.82 -14.28 2.96
CA ASP A 104 -4.91 -13.69 4.29
C ASP A 104 -5.09 -12.17 4.21
N TYR A 105 -4.33 -11.54 3.30
CA TYR A 105 -4.53 -10.12 2.97
C TYR A 105 -5.96 -9.84 2.50
N LYS A 106 -6.50 -10.68 1.60
CA LYS A 106 -7.87 -10.58 1.08
C LYS A 106 -8.93 -10.71 2.17
N LYS A 107 -8.75 -11.61 3.14
CA LYS A 107 -9.67 -11.72 4.29
C LYS A 107 -9.62 -10.46 5.16
N TRP A 108 -8.41 -9.98 5.47
CA TRP A 108 -8.20 -8.78 6.27
C TRP A 108 -8.78 -7.53 5.61
N ALA A 109 -8.57 -7.39 4.30
CA ALA A 109 -9.10 -6.34 3.44
C ALA A 109 -10.63 -6.19 3.56
N ILE A 110 -11.33 -7.31 3.39
CA ILE A 110 -12.79 -7.38 3.43
C ILE A 110 -13.27 -7.04 4.84
N ALA A 111 -12.64 -7.62 5.86
CA ALA A 111 -12.97 -7.36 7.26
C ALA A 111 -12.76 -5.88 7.66
N ASN A 112 -11.75 -5.22 7.08
CA ASN A 112 -11.44 -3.82 7.35
C ASN A 112 -11.98 -2.84 6.29
N SER A 113 -12.85 -3.30 5.38
CA SER A 113 -13.38 -2.52 4.26
C SER A 113 -13.99 -1.18 4.67
N LYS A 114 -14.70 -1.13 5.81
CA LYS A 114 -15.25 0.11 6.38
C LYS A 114 -14.15 1.10 6.82
N LYS A 115 -13.09 0.61 7.46
CA LYS A 115 -11.96 1.44 7.92
C LYS A 115 -11.16 1.98 6.73
N LEU A 116 -11.01 1.15 5.70
CA LEU A 116 -10.40 1.48 4.43
C LEU A 116 -11.30 2.34 3.52
N ARG A 117 -12.52 2.68 3.96
CA ARG A 117 -13.50 3.46 3.18
C ARG A 117 -13.71 2.91 1.76
N LEU A 118 -13.64 1.59 1.59
CA LEU A 118 -13.79 0.95 0.30
C LEU A 118 -15.25 1.05 -0.16
N THR A 119 -15.46 1.48 -1.39
CA THR A 119 -16.76 1.41 -2.06
C THR A 119 -17.16 -0.04 -2.34
N THR A 120 -18.45 -0.30 -2.58
CA THR A 120 -18.92 -1.64 -2.98
C THR A 120 -18.23 -2.15 -4.24
N ARG A 121 -17.89 -1.23 -5.16
CA ARG A 121 -17.09 -1.54 -6.36
C ARG A 121 -15.68 -1.98 -5.97
N GLN A 122 -14.97 -1.20 -5.17
CA GLN A 122 -13.64 -1.55 -4.68
C GLN A 122 -13.61 -2.85 -3.86
N ILE A 123 -14.68 -3.16 -3.12
CA ILE A 123 -14.82 -4.43 -2.38
C ILE A 123 -14.97 -5.62 -3.34
N LYS A 124 -15.68 -5.45 -4.46
CA LYS A 124 -15.77 -6.48 -5.51
C LYS A 124 -14.43 -6.63 -6.24
N GLU A 125 -13.76 -5.51 -6.47
CA GLU A 125 -12.41 -5.41 -7.05
C GLU A 125 -11.31 -5.76 -6.03
N ILE A 126 -11.62 -6.14 -4.77
CA ILE A 126 -10.65 -6.74 -3.83
C ILE A 126 -9.95 -7.95 -4.45
N LYS A 127 -10.64 -8.66 -5.35
CA LYS A 127 -10.06 -9.76 -6.11
C LYS A 127 -9.00 -9.32 -7.13
N GLU A 128 -9.01 -8.05 -7.53
CA GLU A 128 -8.10 -7.42 -8.50
C GLU A 128 -7.03 -6.56 -7.81
N TRP A 129 -7.04 -6.51 -6.46
CA TRP A 129 -6.27 -5.59 -5.61
C TRP A 129 -4.77 -5.57 -5.78
N ILE A 130 -4.19 -6.58 -6.41
CA ILE A 130 -2.75 -6.66 -6.60
C ILE A 130 -2.43 -6.12 -7.99
N LEU A 131 -2.84 -4.86 -8.18
CA LEU A 131 -2.55 -3.99 -9.32
C LEU A 131 -3.60 -4.05 -10.44
N ASN A 132 -4.29 -2.92 -10.63
CA ASN A 132 -4.58 -2.42 -11.97
C ASN A 132 -3.24 -1.96 -12.61
N LEU A 133 -2.33 -2.91 -12.85
CA LEU A 133 -1.24 -2.80 -13.81
C LEU A 133 -1.40 -3.90 -14.83
#